data_AF-L0IF01-F1
#
_entry.id   AF-L0IF01-F1
#
_cell.length_a   1.000
_cell.length_b   1.000
_cell.length_c   1.000
_cell.angle_alpha   90.00
_cell.angle_beta   90.00
_cell.angle_gamma   90.00
#
_symmetry.space_group_name_H-M   'P 1'
#
loop_
_entity.id
_entity.type
_entity.pdbx_description
1 polymer ?
#
loop_
_entity_poly.entity_id
_entity_poly.type
_entity_poly.pdbx_seq_one_letter_code
_entity_poly.pdbx_strand_id
1 'polypeptide(L)' 'MSHDSPTSHHRLVGVGLVVAGCTVFLALAVTGSIRHPLAAAARTTPVEFVAIGASLTLVVLGLIVWLAASLPE' A
#
# COMPACT_ATOMS: atom_id res chain seq x y z
N MET A 1 3.02 -34.45 1.87
CA MET A 1 2.04 -33.48 2.39
C MET A 1 2.82 -32.21 2.68
N SER A 2 2.72 -31.19 1.81
CA SER A 2 3.40 -29.90 2.02
C SER A 2 2.81 -29.27 3.28
N HIS A 3 3.68 -28.97 4.24
CA HIS A 3 3.31 -28.16 5.37
C HIS A 3 3.26 -26.71 4.88
N ASP A 4 2.20 -26.35 4.15
CA ASP A 4 1.91 -24.95 3.85
C ASP A 4 1.51 -24.29 5.16
N SER A 5 2.54 -23.84 5.89
CA SER A 5 2.36 -23.13 7.15
C SER A 5 1.48 -21.91 6.86
N PRO A 6 0.40 -21.68 7.64
CA PRO A 6 -0.47 -20.52 7.46
C PRO A 6 0.31 -19.21 7.46
N THR A 7 1.46 -19.14 8.15
CA THR A 7 2.35 -17.97 8.15
C THR A 7 2.91 -17.61 6.78
N SER A 8 3.12 -18.58 5.88
CA SER A 8 3.60 -18.33 4.52
C SER A 8 2.56 -17.62 3.66
N HIS A 9 1.28 -17.98 3.81
CA HIS A 9 0.18 -17.38 3.08
C HIS A 9 -0.01 -15.91 3.49
N HIS A 10 0.00 -15.63 4.80
CA HIS A 10 -0.13 -14.26 5.32
C HIS A 10 1.05 -13.37 4.88
N ARG A 11 2.27 -13.91 4.85
CA ARG A 11 3.44 -13.19 4.30
C ARG A 11 3.24 -12.78 2.84
N LEU A 12 2.78 -13.71 1.99
CA LEU A 12 2.54 -13.43 0.57
C LEU A 12 1.40 -12.41 0.38
N VAL A 13 0.34 -12.52 1.17
CA VAL A 13 -0.76 -11.54 1.18
C VAL A 13 -0.25 -10.15 1.57
N GLY A 14 0.54 -10.04 2.65
CA GLY A 14 1.13 -8.79 3.09
C GLY A 14 2.04 -8.14 2.03
N VAL A 15 2.91 -8.93 1.39
CA VAL A 15 3.74 -8.47 0.28
C VAL A 15 2.89 -8.00 -0.90
N GLY A 16 1.84 -8.76 -1.26
CA GLY A 16 0.92 -8.39 -2.33
C GLY A 16 0.21 -7.05 -2.09
N LEU A 17 -0.24 -6.82 -0.86
CA LEU A 17 -0.83 -5.55 -0.43
C LEU A 17 0.14 -4.37 -0.57
N VAL A 18 1.41 -4.54 -0.17
CA VAL A 18 2.45 -3.52 -0.33
C VAL A 18 2.69 -3.21 -1.81
N VAL A 19 2.85 -4.24 -2.64
CA VAL A 19 3.08 -4.06 -4.08
C VAL A 19 1.90 -3.35 -4.74
N ALA A 20 0.66 -3.74 -4.40
CA ALA A 20 -0.54 -3.09 -4.92
C ALA A 20 -0.60 -1.60 -4.52
N GLY A 21 -0.36 -1.29 -3.24
CA GLY A 21 -0.33 0.09 -2.75
C GLY A 21 0.74 0.94 -3.43
N CYS A 22 1.96 0.41 -3.56
CA CYS A 22 3.06 1.08 -4.27
C CYS A 22 2.75 1.30 -5.76
N THR A 23 2.12 0.33 -6.42
CA THR A 23 1.76 0.43 -7.84
C THR A 23 0.73 1.53 -8.06
N VAL A 24 -0.30 1.60 -7.21
CA VAL A 24 -1.31 2.67 -7.25
C VAL A 24 -0.66 4.03 -6.98
N PHE A 25 0.22 4.11 -5.98
CA PHE A 25 0.93 5.35 -5.66
C PHE A 25 1.81 5.84 -6.83
N LEU A 26 2.56 4.94 -7.48
CA LEU A 26 3.35 5.26 -8.67
C LEU A 26 2.46 5.69 -9.84
N ALA A 27 1.32 5.04 -10.04
CA ALA A 27 0.37 5.46 -11.08
C ALA A 27 -0.15 6.88 -10.82
N LEU A 28 -0.47 7.23 -9.57
CA LEU A 28 -0.87 8.58 -9.16
C LEU A 28 0.26 9.61 -9.34
N ALA A 29 1.51 9.19 -9.13
CA ALA A 29 2.68 10.03 -9.40
C ALA A 29 2.83 10.34 -10.89
N VAL A 30 2.73 9.32 -11.75
CA VAL A 30 2.87 9.44 -13.21
C VAL A 30 1.75 10.28 -13.81
N THR A 31 0.51 10.18 -13.30
CA THR A 31 -0.61 11.01 -13.75
C THR A 31 -0.53 12.47 -13.29
N GLY A 32 0.51 12.85 -12.53
CA GLY A 32 0.72 14.22 -12.07
C GLY A 32 -0.25 14.63 -10.95
N SER A 33 -0.84 13.64 -10.26
CA SER A 33 -1.72 13.84 -9.12
C SER A 33 -0.92 14.12 -7.84
N ILE A 34 0.28 13.52 -7.72
CA ILE A 34 1.25 13.82 -6.67
C ILE A 34 2.05 15.07 -7.07
N ARG A 35 1.54 16.24 -6.67
CA ARG A 35 2.14 17.55 -6.96
C ARG A 35 2.93 18.07 -5.75
N HIS A 36 3.75 19.08 -6.00
CA HIS A 36 4.39 19.86 -4.93
C HIS A 36 3.33 20.30 -3.90
N PRO A 37 3.57 20.21 -2.58
CA PRO A 37 2.55 20.39 -1.55
C PRO A 37 1.76 21.71 -1.64
N LEU A 38 2.41 22.79 -2.08
CA LEU A 38 1.78 24.09 -2.37
C LEU A 38 0.76 24.04 -3.52
N ALA A 39 1.04 23.28 -4.58
CA ALA A 39 0.14 23.09 -5.71
C ALA A 39 -0.95 22.04 -5.43
N ALA A 40 -0.66 21.08 -4.56
CA ALA A 40 -1.63 20.08 -4.09
C ALA A 40 -2.75 20.76 -3.28
N ALA A 41 -2.43 21.59 -2.29
CA ALA A 41 -3.44 22.27 -1.47
C ALA A 41 -4.45 23.10 -2.30
N ALA A 42 -4.02 23.64 -3.45
CA ALA A 42 -4.85 24.47 -4.31
C ALA A 42 -5.66 23.71 -5.37
N ARG A 43 -5.31 22.44 -5.69
CA ARG A 43 -5.87 21.75 -6.87
C ARG A 43 -6.13 20.25 -6.68
N THR A 44 -5.90 19.68 -5.49
CA THR A 44 -6.18 18.26 -5.25
C THR A 44 -7.69 18.07 -5.22
N THR A 45 -8.19 17.24 -6.12
CA THR A 45 -9.61 16.87 -6.10
C THR A 45 -9.87 15.88 -4.95
N PRO A 46 -11.10 15.83 -4.41
CA PRO A 46 -11.44 14.88 -3.34
C PRO A 46 -11.12 13.43 -3.70
N VAL A 47 -11.25 13.06 -4.98
CA VAL A 47 -10.96 11.70 -5.49
C VAL A 47 -9.47 11.40 -5.42
N GLU A 48 -8.61 12.34 -5.83
CA GLU A 48 -7.16 12.17 -5.76
C GLU A 48 -6.67 12.05 -4.32
N PHE A 49 -7.26 12.81 -3.40
CA PHE A 49 -6.94 12.72 -1.97
C PHE A 49 -7.28 11.34 -1.40
N VAL A 50 -8.48 10.81 -1.71
CA VAL A 50 -8.89 9.46 -1.31
C VAL A 50 -7.97 8.40 -1.92
N ALA A 51 -7.59 8.54 -3.19
CA ALA A 51 -6.72 7.59 -3.88
C ALA A 51 -5.31 7.54 -3.27
N ILE A 52 -4.72 8.71 -2.96
CA ILE A 52 -3.43 8.80 -2.27
C ILE A 52 -3.52 8.14 -0.89
N GLY A 53 -4.55 8.49 -0.11
CA GLY A 53 -4.77 7.90 1.22
C GLY A 53 -4.94 6.38 1.16
N ALA A 54 -5.78 5.89 0.26
CA ALA A 54 -6.03 4.45 0.09
C ALA A 54 -4.78 3.68 -0.34
N SER A 55 -3.97 4.23 -1.25
CA SER A 55 -2.70 3.62 -1.66
C SER A 55 -1.75 3.45 -0.47
N LEU A 56 -1.69 4.45 0.40
CA LEU A 56 -0.84 4.43 1.59
C LEU A 56 -1.38 3.47 2.66
N THR A 57 -2.71 3.43 2.85
CA THR A 57 -3.37 2.45 3.71
C THR A 57 -3.07 1.01 3.28
N LEU A 58 -3.08 0.71 1.97
CA LEU A 58 -2.73 -0.62 1.46
C LEU A 58 -1.29 -1.00 1.80
N VAL A 59 -0.33 -0.07 1.65
CA VAL A 59 1.06 -0.30 2.03
C VAL A 59 1.19 -0.58 3.53
N VAL A 60 0.59 0.26 4.37
CA VAL A 60 0.64 0.09 5.84
C VAL A 60 0.02 -1.24 6.26
N LEU A 61 -1.16 -1.58 5.73
CA LEU A 61 -1.83 -2.84 6.05
C LEU A 61 -0.99 -4.04 5.61
N GLY A 62 -0.40 -3.98 4.41
CA GLY A 62 0.50 -5.02 3.92
C GLY A 62 1.73 -5.21 4.81
N LEU A 63 2.35 -4.11 5.28
CA LEU A 63 3.47 -4.15 6.22
C LEU A 63 3.06 -4.75 7.57
N ILE A 64 1.91 -4.37 8.13
CA ILE A 64 1.39 -4.92 9.39
C ILE A 64 1.20 -6.43 9.26
N VAL A 65 0.51 -6.88 8.20
CA VAL A 65 0.25 -8.30 7.95
C VAL A 65 1.56 -9.07 7.77
N TRP A 66 2.50 -8.51 7.02
CA TRP A 66 3.80 -9.13 6.78
C TRP A 66 4.65 -9.22 8.07
N LEU A 67 4.69 -8.15 8.88
CA LEU A 67 5.40 -8.12 10.15
C LEU A 67 4.79 -9.07 11.17
N ALA A 68 3.47 -9.07 11.31
CA ALA A 68 2.76 -9.99 12.21
C ALA A 68 3.05 -11.46 11.85
N ALA A 69 3.12 -11.78 10.56
CA ALA A 69 3.48 -13.12 10.09
C ALA A 69 4.99 -13.44 10.17
N SER A 70 5.82 -12.49 10.61
CA SER A 70 7.29 -12.61 10.65
C SER A 70 7.91 -12.51 12.03
N LEU A 71 7.16 -12.07 13.04
CA LEU A 71 7.63 -12.05 14.43
C LEU A 71 7.60 -13.48 15.00
N PRO A 72 8.71 -13.94 15.62
CA PRO A 72 8.69 -15.15 16.44
C PRO A 72 7.87 -14.89 17.71
N GLU A 73 7.03 -15.85 18.10
CA GLU A 73 6.23 -15.78 19.33
C GLU A 73 7.08 -15.78 20.60
#